data_AF-A0A951YTI3-F1
#
_entry.id   AF-A0A951YTI3-F1
#
_cell.length_a   1.000
_cell.length_b   1.000
_cell.length_c   1.000
_cell.angle_alpha   90.00
_cell.angle_beta   90.00
_cell.angle_gamma   90.00
#
_symmetry.space_group_name_H-M   'P 1'
#
loop_
_entity.id
_entity.type
_entity.pdbx_description
1 polymer ?
#
loop_
_entity_poly.entity_id
_entity_poly.type
_entity_poly.pdbx_seq_one_letter_code
_entity_poly.pdbx_strand_id
1 'polypeptide(L)'
;MKLKSQLRFHLRWLALAAAGVALGLGIGALVTPVPAPVGTAFDAVPFYRLPFGPDDAGAPRPFWPSRMQAASAGFADGAALPSSATCAACHRREFDEWAGSLHAVAGNERVYEATEDANAEVGRNGAEQVRFCEGCHSPGTLLTGRANRFASVMPHEAELEGVSCISCHTAIHADPETGNGALTLAFDRAEIEARGPQGAALLADPRAHLAAFGAPDTTALLKTGDFCGACHNETLDSSMSLVPDPGVAVQATHAEWRESWYADNGITCQTCHMAPDPAAQVMRIRDGDLRAPATVSHRFIGSNWLLTDTALGDSLMILRGGFLPGVDAALGNMTAGAQLEQTRAFLRTAAGLELRESRLDAAGLHLHIAVQNLGAGHNLPTGVGDQKYMELEVVLRDAAGREIFRSGGDEQGPEGSAAVRWMEEFVDSRGRVIPDHITFRTAAVRWTRHGIPPRGEEVVPYDIALPDDTAGPFTLEVRLLYRLARPELILSNLHMRVDVPFFALAELTATIAGDGA
;
A
#
# COMPACT_ATOMS: atom_id res chain seq x y z
N MET A 1 -41.63 48.34 -44.98
CA MET A 1 -42.52 47.22 -44.60
C MET A 1 -42.76 47.28 -43.09
N LYS A 2 -44.01 47.21 -42.62
CA LYS A 2 -44.32 47.29 -41.18
C LYS A 2 -43.88 45.98 -40.49
N LEU A 3 -43.22 46.07 -39.34
CA LEU A 3 -42.68 44.92 -38.56
C LEU A 3 -43.65 43.73 -38.45
N LYS A 4 -44.96 44.00 -38.35
CA LYS A 4 -46.03 42.99 -38.32
C LYS A 4 -46.11 42.11 -39.58
N SER A 5 -45.74 42.61 -40.77
CA SER A 5 -45.78 41.83 -42.01
C SER A 5 -44.59 40.89 -42.15
N GLN A 6 -43.41 41.30 -41.68
CA GLN A 6 -42.23 40.43 -41.64
C GLN A 6 -42.39 39.33 -40.60
N LEU A 7 -42.90 39.65 -39.41
CA LEU A 7 -43.16 38.66 -38.38
C LEU A 7 -44.12 37.57 -38.90
N ARG A 8 -45.22 37.95 -39.57
CA ARG A 8 -46.16 36.99 -40.18
C ARG A 8 -45.52 36.12 -41.27
N PHE A 9 -44.61 36.67 -42.08
CA PHE A 9 -43.94 35.92 -43.15
C PHE A 9 -42.92 34.89 -42.61
N HIS A 10 -42.21 35.25 -41.54
CA HIS A 10 -41.20 34.38 -40.92
C HIS A 10 -41.78 33.45 -39.84
N LEU A 11 -42.96 33.74 -39.28
CA LEU A 11 -43.60 32.93 -38.24
C LEU A 11 -43.81 31.48 -38.67
N ARG A 12 -44.20 31.25 -39.94
CA ARG A 12 -44.37 29.90 -40.49
C ARG A 12 -43.05 29.12 -40.53
N TRP A 13 -41.95 29.79 -40.89
CA TRP A 13 -40.64 29.16 -41.02
C TRP A 13 -40.00 28.93 -39.66
N LEU A 14 -40.19 29.86 -38.72
CA LEU A 14 -39.79 29.69 -37.33
C LEU A 14 -40.59 28.58 -36.63
N ALA A 15 -41.90 28.48 -36.89
CA ALA A 15 -42.73 27.40 -36.37
C ALA A 15 -42.34 26.04 -36.95
N LEU A 16 -42.04 25.96 -38.25
CA LEU A 16 -41.52 24.73 -38.88
C LEU A 16 -40.12 24.36 -38.36
N ALA A 17 -39.24 25.33 -38.15
CA ALA A 17 -37.92 25.09 -37.56
C ALA A 17 -38.04 24.62 -36.11
N ALA A 18 -38.89 25.24 -35.30
CA ALA A 18 -39.16 24.83 -33.92
C ALA A 18 -39.79 23.43 -33.87
N ALA A 19 -40.73 23.12 -34.76
CA ALA A 19 -41.30 21.78 -34.89
C ALA A 19 -40.26 20.75 -35.34
N GLY A 20 -39.35 21.11 -36.25
CA GLY A 20 -38.24 20.26 -36.67
C GLY A 20 -37.24 19.99 -35.54
N VAL A 21 -36.91 21.00 -34.74
CA VAL A 21 -36.07 20.84 -33.54
C VAL A 21 -36.78 19.99 -32.49
N ALA A 22 -38.06 20.24 -32.21
CA ALA A 22 -38.83 19.46 -31.26
C ALA A 22 -39.00 17.99 -31.71
N LEU A 23 -39.21 17.76 -33.01
CA LEU A 23 -39.26 16.42 -33.58
C LEU A 23 -37.88 15.74 -33.53
N GLY A 24 -36.80 16.47 -33.82
CA GLY A 24 -35.42 15.97 -33.69
C GLY A 24 -35.05 15.61 -32.26
N LEU A 25 -35.45 16.43 -31.28
CA LEU A 25 -35.27 16.14 -29.85
C LEU A 25 -36.18 14.99 -29.39
N GLY A 26 -37.42 14.90 -29.89
CA GLY A 26 -38.35 13.82 -29.57
C GLY A 26 -37.91 12.48 -30.14
N ILE A 27 -37.44 12.44 -31.40
CA ILE A 27 -36.81 11.27 -32.00
C ILE A 27 -35.50 10.95 -31.26
N GLY A 28 -34.69 11.95 -30.92
CA GLY A 28 -33.49 11.79 -30.10
C GLY A 28 -33.80 11.09 -28.77
N ALA A 29 -34.85 11.52 -28.06
CA ALA A 29 -35.29 10.91 -26.80
C ALA A 29 -35.96 9.54 -26.95
N LEU A 30 -36.51 9.21 -28.12
CA LEU A 30 -37.08 7.89 -28.42
C LEU A 30 -36.02 6.88 -28.89
N VAL A 31 -34.91 7.37 -29.43
CA VAL A 31 -33.78 6.57 -29.94
C VAL A 31 -32.61 6.57 -28.94
N THR A 32 -32.65 7.39 -27.87
CA THR A 32 -31.69 7.27 -26.77
C THR A 32 -31.84 5.87 -26.16
N PRO A 33 -30.81 5.02 -26.26
CA PRO A 33 -30.88 3.68 -25.70
C PRO A 33 -31.19 3.78 -24.21
N VAL A 34 -32.05 2.87 -23.72
CA VAL A 34 -32.21 2.66 -22.28
C VAL A 34 -30.81 2.43 -21.71
N PRO A 35 -30.41 3.14 -20.64
CA PRO A 35 -29.11 2.89 -20.01
C PRO A 35 -29.02 1.40 -19.71
N ALA A 36 -27.95 0.76 -20.21
CA ALA A 36 -27.72 -0.65 -19.91
C ALA A 36 -27.70 -0.82 -18.38
N PRO A 37 -28.28 -1.90 -17.83
CA PRO A 37 -28.17 -2.17 -16.40
C PRO A 37 -26.69 -2.18 -16.02
N VAL A 38 -26.38 -1.53 -14.90
CA VAL A 38 -25.03 -1.36 -14.36
C VAL A 38 -24.83 -2.42 -13.30
N GLY A 39 -23.68 -3.09 -13.34
CA GLY A 39 -23.36 -4.20 -12.46
C GLY A 39 -24.18 -5.48 -12.67
N THR A 40 -23.90 -6.45 -11.83
CA THR A 40 -24.51 -7.78 -11.77
C THR A 40 -25.02 -8.03 -10.35
N ALA A 41 -26.30 -8.37 -10.17
CA ALA A 41 -26.83 -8.68 -8.84
C ALA A 41 -26.02 -9.82 -8.18
N PHE A 42 -25.80 -9.75 -6.85
CA PHE A 42 -24.95 -10.72 -6.15
C PHE A 42 -25.43 -12.17 -6.31
N ASP A 43 -26.75 -12.38 -6.32
CA ASP A 43 -27.38 -13.69 -6.51
C ASP A 43 -27.40 -14.18 -7.96
N ALA A 44 -27.05 -13.32 -8.92
CA ALA A 44 -26.92 -13.66 -10.32
C ALA A 44 -25.55 -14.27 -10.67
N VAL A 45 -24.54 -14.16 -9.79
CA VAL A 45 -23.22 -14.79 -9.99
C VAL A 45 -23.26 -16.25 -9.54
N PRO A 46 -23.14 -17.23 -10.46
CA PRO A 46 -23.24 -18.64 -10.10
C PRO A 46 -22.18 -19.07 -9.10
N PHE A 47 -22.56 -19.94 -8.16
CA PHE A 47 -21.68 -20.51 -7.14
C PHE A 47 -21.05 -19.50 -6.17
N TYR A 48 -21.46 -18.22 -6.18
CA TYR A 48 -20.98 -17.25 -5.21
C TYR A 48 -21.48 -17.60 -3.80
N ARG A 49 -20.57 -17.75 -2.84
CA ARG A 49 -20.89 -18.17 -1.47
C ARG A 49 -20.69 -17.05 -0.47
N LEU A 50 -21.54 -17.04 0.56
CA LEU A 50 -21.47 -16.12 1.70
C LEU A 50 -21.26 -16.93 3.01
N PRO A 51 -20.09 -17.56 3.20
CA PRO A 51 -19.90 -18.50 4.31
C PRO A 51 -19.84 -17.83 5.69
N PHE A 52 -19.67 -16.51 5.74
CA PHE A 52 -19.60 -15.73 6.98
C PHE A 52 -20.97 -15.22 7.48
N GLY A 53 -22.05 -15.51 6.74
CA GLY A 53 -23.40 -15.09 7.11
C GLY A 53 -23.69 -13.60 6.90
N PRO A 54 -24.96 -13.19 7.10
CA PRO A 54 -25.39 -11.81 6.94
C PRO A 54 -24.86 -10.91 8.07
N ASP A 55 -25.06 -9.61 7.92
CA ASP A 55 -24.87 -8.66 9.01
C ASP A 55 -25.98 -8.77 10.09
N ASP A 56 -25.90 -7.93 11.13
CA ASP A 56 -26.85 -7.91 12.24
C ASP A 56 -28.29 -7.56 11.81
N ALA A 57 -28.46 -6.89 10.66
CA ALA A 57 -29.76 -6.56 10.08
C ALA A 57 -30.28 -7.66 9.13
N GLY A 58 -29.52 -8.74 8.92
CA GLY A 58 -29.87 -9.82 8.00
C GLY A 58 -29.53 -9.54 6.53
N ALA A 59 -28.81 -8.45 6.24
CA ALA A 59 -28.40 -8.13 4.88
C ALA A 59 -27.17 -8.96 4.46
N PRO A 60 -27.09 -9.36 3.18
CA PRO A 60 -25.95 -10.13 2.68
C PRO A 60 -24.66 -9.30 2.73
N ARG A 61 -23.55 -9.95 3.08
CA ARG A 61 -22.21 -9.35 3.11
C ARG A 61 -21.32 -9.98 2.02
N PRO A 62 -21.37 -9.49 0.77
CA PRO A 62 -20.67 -10.11 -0.35
C PRO A 62 -19.15 -10.10 -0.17
N PHE A 63 -18.58 -8.98 0.26
CA PHE A 63 -17.13 -8.79 0.35
C PHE A 63 -16.52 -9.24 1.69
N TRP A 64 -17.34 -9.62 2.67
CA TRP A 64 -16.85 -10.00 4.00
C TRP A 64 -15.95 -11.25 3.93
N PRO A 65 -14.84 -11.30 4.67
CA PRO A 65 -14.40 -10.42 5.78
C PRO A 65 -13.73 -9.09 5.44
N SER A 66 -13.53 -8.75 4.16
CA SER A 66 -13.17 -7.37 3.82
C SER A 66 -14.31 -6.41 4.17
N ARG A 67 -13.93 -5.20 4.56
CA ARG A 67 -14.84 -4.12 4.93
C ARG A 67 -15.21 -3.24 3.73
N MET A 68 -14.72 -3.58 2.55
CA MET A 68 -15.05 -2.91 1.29
C MET A 68 -16.56 -2.97 1.02
N GLN A 69 -17.09 -1.92 0.40
CA GLN A 69 -18.48 -1.81 0.01
C GLN A 69 -18.60 -1.28 -1.42
N ALA A 70 -19.71 -1.62 -2.06
CA ALA A 70 -20.15 -1.06 -3.32
C ALA A 70 -21.26 -0.04 -3.05
N ALA A 71 -21.25 1.10 -3.74
CA ALA A 71 -22.37 2.05 -3.68
C ALA A 71 -23.62 1.49 -4.39
N SER A 72 -23.43 0.56 -5.32
CA SER A 72 -24.48 -0.12 -6.08
C SER A 72 -24.87 -1.47 -5.44
N ALA A 73 -26.05 -1.98 -5.82
CA ALA A 73 -26.63 -3.21 -5.26
C ALA A 73 -26.13 -4.50 -5.97
N GLY A 74 -24.84 -4.59 -6.30
CA GLY A 74 -24.29 -5.73 -7.03
C GLY A 74 -22.77 -5.68 -7.23
N PHE A 75 -22.25 -6.70 -7.90
CA PHE A 75 -20.89 -6.73 -8.45
C PHE A 75 -20.77 -5.82 -9.67
N ALA A 76 -19.55 -5.42 -9.99
CA ALA A 76 -19.22 -4.83 -11.28
C ALA A 76 -19.41 -5.84 -12.41
N ASP A 77 -19.82 -5.35 -13.58
CA ASP A 77 -19.64 -6.12 -14.81
C ASP A 77 -18.18 -5.98 -15.24
N GLY A 78 -17.42 -7.08 -15.12
CA GLY A 78 -16.00 -7.10 -15.45
C GLY A 78 -15.70 -6.50 -16.83
N ALA A 79 -16.55 -6.74 -17.84
CA ALA A 79 -16.34 -6.21 -19.20
C ALA A 79 -16.56 -4.69 -19.34
N ALA A 80 -17.22 -4.07 -18.37
CA ALA A 80 -17.44 -2.62 -18.34
C ALA A 80 -16.57 -1.91 -17.30
N LEU A 81 -15.80 -2.66 -16.50
CA LEU A 81 -14.85 -2.12 -15.55
C LEU A 81 -13.56 -1.70 -16.29
N PRO A 82 -13.24 -0.40 -16.39
CA PRO A 82 -12.10 0.05 -17.17
C PRO A 82 -10.77 -0.41 -16.55
N SER A 83 -9.87 -0.95 -17.37
CA SER A 83 -8.47 -1.15 -16.98
C SER A 83 -7.73 0.19 -16.90
N SER A 84 -6.70 0.27 -16.07
CA SER A 84 -5.82 1.44 -15.95
C SER A 84 -5.14 1.77 -17.28
N ALA A 85 -4.90 0.76 -18.14
CA ALA A 85 -4.42 0.95 -19.51
C ALA A 85 -5.33 1.85 -20.35
N THR A 86 -6.64 1.83 -20.10
CA THR A 86 -7.62 2.70 -20.78
C THR A 86 -7.39 4.17 -20.40
N CYS A 87 -7.07 4.44 -19.13
CA CYS A 87 -6.78 5.77 -18.63
C CYS A 87 -5.53 6.38 -19.29
N ALA A 88 -4.55 5.53 -19.66
CA ALA A 88 -3.27 5.92 -20.25
C ALA A 88 -3.38 6.63 -21.61
N ALA A 89 -4.54 6.59 -22.27
CA ALA A 89 -4.82 7.35 -23.49
C ALA A 89 -4.79 8.87 -23.26
N CYS A 90 -5.22 9.33 -22.08
CA CYS A 90 -5.23 10.76 -21.70
C CYS A 90 -4.31 11.06 -20.50
N HIS A 91 -4.16 10.11 -19.58
CA HIS A 91 -3.39 10.22 -18.33
C HIS A 91 -2.10 9.40 -18.40
N ARG A 92 -1.34 9.56 -19.49
CA ARG A 92 -0.13 8.76 -19.75
C ARG A 92 0.89 8.86 -18.62
N ARG A 93 1.15 10.08 -18.14
CA ARG A 93 2.12 10.29 -17.06
C ARG A 93 1.71 9.55 -15.79
N GLU A 94 0.46 9.70 -15.37
CA GLU A 94 -0.05 9.07 -14.15
C GLU A 94 -0.05 7.54 -14.28
N PHE A 95 -0.40 7.01 -15.44
CA PHE A 95 -0.32 5.58 -15.73
C PHE A 95 1.11 5.04 -15.65
N ASP A 96 2.08 5.70 -16.30
CA ASP A 96 3.48 5.26 -16.27
C ASP A 96 4.05 5.31 -14.84
N GLU A 97 3.64 6.30 -14.04
CA GLU A 97 4.00 6.39 -12.62
C GLU A 97 3.40 5.25 -11.78
N TRP A 98 2.12 4.97 -11.98
CA TRP A 98 1.40 3.89 -11.30
C TRP A 98 1.94 2.51 -11.69
N ALA A 99 2.26 2.27 -12.96
CA ALA A 99 2.69 0.97 -13.47
C ALA A 99 3.94 0.40 -12.76
N GLY A 100 4.85 1.28 -12.33
CA GLY A 100 6.02 0.87 -11.54
C GLY A 100 5.72 0.63 -10.05
N SER A 101 4.63 1.18 -9.53
CA SER A 101 4.28 1.13 -8.11
C SER A 101 3.97 -0.29 -7.62
N LEU A 102 3.95 -0.45 -6.29
CA LEU A 102 3.50 -1.69 -5.66
C LEU A 102 1.98 -1.80 -5.65
N HIS A 103 1.25 -0.68 -5.71
CA HIS A 103 -0.20 -0.69 -5.89
C HIS A 103 -0.62 -1.43 -7.17
N ALA A 104 0.09 -1.19 -8.29
CA ALA A 104 -0.24 -1.83 -9.56
C ALA A 104 -0.14 -3.36 -9.52
N VAL A 105 0.70 -3.91 -8.66
CA VAL A 105 0.98 -5.35 -8.55
C VAL A 105 0.58 -5.95 -7.21
N ALA A 106 -0.19 -5.21 -6.38
CA ALA A 106 -0.44 -5.57 -4.99
C ALA A 106 -1.07 -6.96 -4.81
N GLY A 107 -1.97 -7.37 -5.70
CA GLY A 107 -2.61 -8.69 -5.68
C GLY A 107 -1.92 -9.76 -6.54
N ASN A 108 -0.90 -9.41 -7.31
CA ASN A 108 -0.32 -10.29 -8.33
C ASN A 108 1.16 -10.60 -8.10
N GLU A 109 1.80 -9.95 -7.13
CA GLU A 109 3.18 -10.28 -6.79
C GLU A 109 3.26 -11.64 -6.08
N ARG A 110 4.32 -12.41 -6.39
CA ARG A 110 4.37 -13.84 -6.09
C ARG A 110 4.39 -14.17 -4.61
N VAL A 111 5.02 -13.34 -3.78
CA VAL A 111 5.08 -13.57 -2.33
C VAL A 111 3.68 -13.44 -1.75
N TYR A 112 2.94 -12.41 -2.14
CA TYR A 112 1.54 -12.20 -1.78
C TYR A 112 0.65 -13.34 -2.26
N GLU A 113 0.64 -13.67 -3.55
CA GLU A 113 -0.21 -14.74 -4.09
C GLU A 113 0.00 -16.06 -3.32
N ALA A 114 1.25 -16.44 -3.07
CA ALA A 114 1.56 -17.65 -2.32
C ALA A 114 1.13 -17.57 -0.85
N THR A 115 1.18 -16.39 -0.25
CA THR A 115 0.70 -16.15 1.12
C THR A 115 -0.83 -16.18 1.19
N GLU A 116 -1.51 -15.63 0.19
CA GLU A 116 -2.96 -15.70 0.04
C GLU A 116 -3.44 -17.15 -0.12
N ASP A 117 -2.79 -17.92 -1.00
CA ASP A 117 -3.04 -19.35 -1.20
C ASP A 117 -2.87 -20.14 0.11
N ALA A 118 -1.77 -19.90 0.84
CA ALA A 118 -1.52 -20.54 2.13
C ALA A 118 -2.62 -20.19 3.16
N ASN A 119 -3.13 -18.96 3.14
CA ASN A 119 -4.25 -18.54 3.98
C ASN A 119 -5.59 -19.18 3.55
N ALA A 120 -5.81 -19.38 2.26
CA ALA A 120 -6.99 -20.05 1.71
C ALA A 120 -7.03 -21.56 2.05
N GLU A 121 -5.87 -22.19 2.24
CA GLU A 121 -5.76 -23.59 2.62
C GLU A 121 -6.02 -23.85 4.10
N VAL A 122 -5.99 -22.81 4.95
CA VAL A 122 -6.18 -22.94 6.39
C VAL A 122 -7.56 -22.50 6.85
N GLY A 123 -8.11 -23.18 7.86
CA GLY A 123 -9.40 -22.81 8.45
C GLY A 123 -10.59 -23.47 7.76
N ARG A 124 -11.76 -22.84 7.86
CA ARG A 124 -13.05 -23.47 7.49
C ARG A 124 -13.69 -22.91 6.23
N ASN A 125 -13.34 -21.69 5.85
CA ASN A 125 -14.06 -20.95 4.81
C ASN A 125 -13.36 -20.97 3.45
N GLY A 126 -12.13 -21.52 3.35
CA GLY A 126 -11.44 -21.77 2.10
C GLY A 126 -11.10 -20.48 1.36
N ALA A 127 -11.17 -20.53 0.03
CA ALA A 127 -10.93 -19.38 -0.85
C ALA A 127 -11.77 -18.14 -0.50
N GLU A 128 -12.93 -18.27 0.13
CA GLU A 128 -13.72 -17.11 0.54
C GLU A 128 -13.06 -16.29 1.69
N GLN A 129 -12.07 -16.85 2.39
CA GLN A 129 -11.24 -16.15 3.39
C GLN A 129 -10.40 -15.03 2.77
N VAL A 130 -9.92 -15.25 1.55
CA VAL A 130 -9.01 -14.32 0.87
C VAL A 130 -9.63 -12.97 0.58
N ARG A 131 -10.97 -12.87 0.65
CA ARG A 131 -11.66 -11.59 0.55
C ARG A 131 -11.14 -10.56 1.55
N PHE A 132 -10.67 -11.00 2.73
CA PHE A 132 -9.96 -10.16 3.70
C PHE A 132 -8.79 -9.41 3.04
N CYS A 133 -7.94 -10.14 2.33
CA CYS A 133 -6.72 -9.66 1.70
C CYS A 133 -7.04 -8.82 0.45
N GLU A 134 -7.93 -9.35 -0.40
CA GLU A 134 -8.27 -8.77 -1.70
C GLU A 134 -8.95 -7.40 -1.58
N GLY A 135 -9.53 -7.06 -0.41
CA GLY A 135 -10.05 -5.72 -0.12
C GLY A 135 -9.00 -4.62 -0.25
N CYS A 136 -7.74 -4.94 0.05
CA CYS A 136 -6.62 -4.01 -0.03
C CYS A 136 -5.71 -4.28 -1.24
N HIS A 137 -5.62 -5.53 -1.70
CA HIS A 137 -4.63 -5.96 -2.68
C HIS A 137 -5.14 -6.07 -4.12
N SER A 138 -6.39 -6.52 -4.31
CA SER A 138 -7.05 -6.55 -5.62
C SER A 138 -8.54 -6.23 -5.51
N PRO A 139 -8.90 -4.95 -5.27
CA PRO A 139 -10.30 -4.54 -5.19
C PRO A 139 -11.12 -4.92 -6.43
N GLY A 140 -10.47 -4.96 -7.61
CA GLY A 140 -11.10 -5.44 -8.86
C GLY A 140 -11.64 -6.87 -8.75
N THR A 141 -10.87 -7.80 -8.19
CA THR A 141 -11.27 -9.20 -7.98
C THR A 141 -12.48 -9.32 -7.05
N LEU A 142 -12.55 -8.49 -6.00
CA LEU A 142 -13.74 -8.41 -5.15
C LEU A 142 -14.93 -7.85 -5.92
N LEU A 143 -14.76 -6.71 -6.58
CA LEU A 143 -15.82 -6.01 -7.29
C LEU A 143 -16.48 -6.87 -8.35
N THR A 144 -15.75 -7.74 -9.06
CA THR A 144 -16.33 -8.63 -10.09
C THR A 144 -16.87 -9.95 -9.52
N GLY A 145 -16.79 -10.17 -8.21
CA GLY A 145 -17.29 -11.38 -7.55
C GLY A 145 -16.40 -12.62 -7.77
N ARG A 146 -15.12 -12.43 -8.10
CA ARG A 146 -14.19 -13.52 -8.43
C ARG A 146 -13.39 -14.06 -7.27
N ALA A 147 -13.33 -13.35 -6.14
CA ALA A 147 -12.83 -13.89 -4.86
C ALA A 147 -13.80 -14.94 -4.29
N ASN A 148 -13.86 -16.09 -4.94
CA ASN A 148 -14.78 -17.17 -4.67
C ASN A 148 -14.17 -18.50 -5.13
N ARG A 149 -14.35 -19.57 -4.36
CA ARG A 149 -13.79 -20.90 -4.65
C ARG A 149 -14.07 -21.39 -6.08
N PHE A 150 -15.26 -21.10 -6.59
CA PHE A 150 -15.64 -21.40 -7.96
C PHE A 150 -15.92 -20.08 -8.67
N ALA A 151 -14.87 -19.48 -9.25
CA ALA A 151 -15.00 -18.30 -10.07
C ALA A 151 -15.80 -18.63 -11.35
N SER A 152 -17.00 -18.05 -11.47
CA SER A 152 -17.92 -18.25 -12.60
C SER A 152 -18.00 -17.05 -13.54
N VAL A 153 -17.39 -15.94 -13.14
CA VAL A 153 -17.20 -14.74 -13.95
C VAL A 153 -15.92 -14.90 -14.76
N MET A 154 -15.95 -14.55 -16.05
CA MET A 154 -14.76 -14.61 -16.90
C MET A 154 -13.70 -13.61 -16.43
N PRO A 155 -12.40 -13.94 -16.49
CA PRO A 155 -11.34 -12.99 -16.18
C PRO A 155 -11.39 -11.75 -17.08
N HIS A 156 -11.05 -10.60 -16.52
CA HIS A 156 -10.95 -9.33 -17.25
C HIS A 156 -9.61 -8.62 -16.94
N GLU A 157 -9.16 -7.73 -17.84
CA GLU A 157 -7.90 -7.00 -17.66
C GLU A 157 -7.85 -6.19 -16.36
N ALA A 158 -8.99 -5.66 -15.91
CA ALA A 158 -9.11 -4.87 -14.68
C ALA A 158 -8.77 -5.67 -13.40
N GLU A 159 -8.71 -7.00 -13.45
CA GLU A 159 -8.32 -7.87 -12.33
C GLU A 159 -6.84 -8.26 -12.38
N LEU A 160 -6.17 -8.03 -13.51
CA LEU A 160 -4.71 -8.20 -13.65
C LEU A 160 -3.94 -7.01 -13.06
N GLU A 161 -4.66 -6.04 -12.53
CA GLU A 161 -4.16 -4.84 -11.88
C GLU A 161 -4.54 -4.96 -10.41
N GLY A 162 -3.60 -4.71 -9.48
CA GLY A 162 -3.90 -4.72 -8.05
C GLY A 162 -4.80 -3.55 -7.65
N VAL A 163 -4.24 -2.57 -6.95
CA VAL A 163 -4.95 -1.30 -6.66
C VAL A 163 -4.87 -0.39 -7.90
N SER A 164 -5.85 -0.54 -8.78
CA SER A 164 -6.00 0.17 -10.06
C SER A 164 -6.52 1.60 -9.92
N CYS A 165 -6.52 2.38 -11.01
CA CYS A 165 -7.03 3.76 -11.03
C CYS A 165 -8.45 3.87 -10.49
N ILE A 166 -9.32 2.92 -10.87
CA ILE A 166 -10.73 2.93 -10.49
C ILE A 166 -10.93 2.65 -9.00
N SER A 167 -10.00 1.95 -8.33
CA SER A 167 -10.09 1.67 -6.89
C SER A 167 -10.01 2.96 -6.09
N CYS A 168 -9.17 3.90 -6.51
CA CYS A 168 -9.03 5.20 -5.87
C CYS A 168 -10.02 6.23 -6.40
N HIS A 169 -10.16 6.32 -7.73
CA HIS A 169 -10.95 7.37 -8.38
C HIS A 169 -12.46 7.10 -8.41
N THR A 170 -12.93 5.97 -7.87
CA THR A 170 -14.36 5.74 -7.63
C THR A 170 -14.71 5.67 -6.15
N ALA A 171 -13.74 5.84 -5.26
CA ALA A 171 -14.00 5.86 -3.82
C ALA A 171 -14.79 7.12 -3.43
N ILE A 172 -15.88 6.91 -2.68
CA ILE A 172 -16.75 7.99 -2.20
C ILE A 172 -16.80 8.07 -0.68
N HIS A 173 -16.33 7.05 0.01
CA HIS A 173 -16.22 6.99 1.47
C HIS A 173 -15.06 6.07 1.88
N ALA A 174 -14.44 6.39 3.02
CA ALA A 174 -13.41 5.58 3.67
C ALA A 174 -13.69 5.55 5.18
N ASP A 175 -13.55 4.38 5.80
CA ASP A 175 -13.52 4.22 7.25
C ASP A 175 -12.11 3.74 7.68
N PRO A 176 -11.20 4.67 7.98
CA PRO A 176 -9.83 4.32 8.32
C PRO A 176 -9.68 3.69 9.71
N GLU A 177 -10.62 3.91 10.63
CA GLU A 177 -10.56 3.34 11.99
C GLU A 177 -10.87 1.85 11.94
N THR A 178 -11.88 1.47 11.14
CA THR A 178 -12.17 0.06 10.88
C THR A 178 -11.07 -0.61 10.04
N GLY A 179 -10.56 0.09 9.02
CA GLY A 179 -9.50 -0.45 8.15
C GLY A 179 -9.96 -1.66 7.32
N ASN A 180 -9.06 -2.61 7.03
CA ASN A 180 -9.37 -3.87 6.32
C ASN A 180 -10.10 -3.69 4.98
N GLY A 181 -9.69 -2.69 4.21
CA GLY A 181 -10.24 -2.36 2.90
C GLY A 181 -11.56 -1.59 2.97
N ALA A 182 -11.87 -0.89 4.07
CA ALA A 182 -13.13 -0.18 4.29
C ALA A 182 -13.35 1.07 3.40
N LEU A 183 -13.30 0.88 2.08
CA LEU A 183 -13.69 1.84 1.06
C LEU A 183 -15.10 1.53 0.57
N THR A 184 -15.88 2.57 0.29
CA THR A 184 -17.10 2.45 -0.53
C THR A 184 -16.82 2.95 -1.93
N LEU A 185 -16.96 2.06 -2.91
CA LEU A 185 -16.65 2.35 -4.32
C LEU A 185 -17.94 2.56 -5.13
N ALA A 186 -18.03 3.71 -5.80
CA ALA A 186 -19.08 4.07 -6.76
C ALA A 186 -18.64 3.76 -8.19
N PHE A 187 -18.19 2.52 -8.43
CA PHE A 187 -17.74 2.06 -9.74
C PHE A 187 -18.85 2.06 -10.80
N ASP A 188 -20.10 2.05 -10.37
CA ASP A 188 -21.29 2.14 -11.22
C ASP A 188 -21.27 3.43 -12.06
N ARG A 189 -20.73 4.52 -11.52
CA ARG A 189 -20.53 5.77 -12.26
C ARG A 189 -19.58 5.57 -13.46
N ALA A 190 -18.51 4.79 -13.28
CA ALA A 190 -17.55 4.47 -14.32
C ALA A 190 -18.15 3.57 -15.41
N GLU A 191 -18.94 2.57 -15.03
CA GLU A 191 -19.65 1.71 -15.98
C GLU A 191 -20.68 2.49 -16.82
N ILE A 192 -21.42 3.42 -16.19
CA ILE A 192 -22.38 4.30 -16.86
C ILE A 192 -21.66 5.15 -17.92
N GLU A 193 -20.53 5.75 -17.56
CA GLU A 193 -19.74 6.55 -18.50
C GLU A 193 -19.24 5.68 -19.68
N ALA A 194 -18.65 4.52 -19.39
CA ALA A 194 -18.08 3.63 -20.39
C ALA A 194 -19.11 3.15 -21.42
N ARG A 195 -20.35 2.90 -20.98
CA ARG A 195 -21.46 2.43 -21.84
C ARG A 195 -22.25 3.58 -22.49
N GLY A 196 -22.13 4.80 -21.96
CA GLY A 196 -22.87 5.96 -22.43
C GLY A 196 -22.29 6.54 -23.73
N PRO A 197 -23.09 7.28 -24.51
CA PRO A 197 -22.59 8.04 -25.66
C PRO A 197 -21.55 9.10 -25.24
N GLN A 198 -21.53 9.48 -23.97
CA GLN A 198 -20.56 10.43 -23.41
C GLN A 198 -19.16 9.82 -23.28
N GLY A 199 -19.02 8.53 -22.95
CA GLY A 199 -17.71 7.87 -22.93
C GLY A 199 -17.05 7.85 -24.32
N ALA A 200 -17.86 7.64 -25.38
CA ALA A 200 -17.41 7.74 -26.77
C ALA A 200 -17.08 9.18 -27.22
N ALA A 201 -17.48 10.19 -26.44
CA ALA A 201 -17.28 11.61 -26.71
C ALA A 201 -16.48 12.32 -25.61
N LEU A 202 -15.67 11.58 -24.84
CA LEU A 202 -14.93 12.07 -23.67
C LEU A 202 -14.15 13.37 -23.95
N LEU A 203 -13.42 13.41 -25.07
CA LEU A 203 -12.63 14.59 -25.47
C LEU A 203 -13.49 15.81 -25.84
N ALA A 204 -14.76 15.61 -26.19
CA ALA A 204 -15.68 16.67 -26.58
C ALA A 204 -16.55 17.17 -25.41
N ASP A 205 -16.88 16.33 -24.43
CA ASP A 205 -17.59 16.71 -23.21
C ASP A 205 -17.08 15.93 -21.97
N PRO A 206 -16.06 16.46 -21.26
CA PRO A 206 -15.43 15.74 -20.14
C PRO A 206 -16.28 15.75 -18.86
N ARG A 207 -17.49 16.35 -18.87
CA ARG A 207 -18.30 16.49 -17.64
C ARG A 207 -18.78 15.14 -17.10
N ALA A 208 -19.11 14.20 -17.99
CA ALA A 208 -19.49 12.85 -17.57
C ALA A 208 -18.32 12.14 -16.86
N HIS A 209 -17.11 12.27 -17.40
CA HIS A 209 -15.89 11.75 -16.80
C HIS A 209 -15.57 12.36 -15.43
N LEU A 210 -15.69 13.69 -15.33
CA LEU A 210 -15.51 14.36 -14.05
C LEU A 210 -16.55 13.90 -13.02
N ALA A 211 -17.81 13.66 -13.44
CA ALA A 211 -18.83 13.13 -12.55
C ALA A 211 -18.60 11.67 -12.14
N ALA A 212 -17.89 10.89 -12.96
CA ALA A 212 -17.56 9.50 -12.65
C ALA A 212 -16.33 9.38 -11.74
N PHE A 213 -15.24 10.08 -12.07
CA PHE A 213 -13.92 9.87 -11.44
C PHE A 213 -13.40 11.04 -10.59
N GLY A 214 -14.02 12.21 -10.70
CA GLY A 214 -13.63 13.44 -10.01
C GLY A 214 -14.82 14.12 -9.33
N ALA A 215 -15.81 13.33 -8.93
CA ALA A 215 -16.97 13.83 -8.22
C ALA A 215 -16.55 14.54 -6.92
N PRO A 216 -17.34 15.50 -6.41
CA PRO A 216 -16.94 16.29 -5.24
C PRO A 216 -16.63 15.45 -4.00
N ASP A 217 -17.37 14.36 -3.78
CA ASP A 217 -17.16 13.40 -2.70
C ASP A 217 -15.81 12.67 -2.84
N THR A 218 -15.53 12.11 -4.02
CA THR A 218 -14.24 11.47 -4.35
C THR A 218 -13.08 12.45 -4.23
N THR A 219 -13.20 13.64 -4.80
CA THR A 219 -12.12 14.65 -4.78
C THR A 219 -11.84 15.17 -3.38
N ALA A 220 -12.88 15.30 -2.54
CA ALA A 220 -12.70 15.67 -1.15
C ALA A 220 -11.97 14.56 -0.38
N LEU A 221 -12.39 13.30 -0.56
CA LEU A 221 -11.80 12.15 0.10
C LEU A 221 -10.32 11.96 -0.25
N LEU A 222 -9.96 12.00 -1.55
CA LEU A 222 -8.59 11.78 -2.04
C LEU A 222 -7.55 12.79 -1.49
N LYS A 223 -7.99 13.92 -0.93
CA LYS A 223 -7.11 14.93 -0.30
C LYS A 223 -6.81 14.64 1.18
N THR A 224 -7.45 13.65 1.77
CA THR A 224 -7.33 13.33 3.20
C THR A 224 -6.40 12.13 3.42
N GLY A 225 -5.70 12.08 4.56
CA GLY A 225 -4.96 10.87 4.94
C GLY A 225 -5.88 9.67 5.21
N ASP A 226 -7.14 9.93 5.59
CA ASP A 226 -8.17 8.94 5.89
C ASP A 226 -8.49 8.02 4.70
N PHE A 227 -8.37 8.53 3.48
CA PHE A 227 -8.48 7.71 2.28
C PHE A 227 -7.49 6.53 2.31
N CYS A 228 -6.23 6.80 2.67
CA CYS A 228 -5.19 5.78 2.73
C CYS A 228 -5.41 4.80 3.88
N GLY A 229 -6.00 5.27 4.99
CA GLY A 229 -6.24 4.47 6.19
C GLY A 229 -7.24 3.33 6.02
N ALA A 230 -8.11 3.38 5.00
CA ALA A 230 -8.99 2.25 4.71
C ALA A 230 -8.22 0.95 4.39
N CYS A 231 -7.01 1.04 3.83
CA CYS A 231 -6.14 -0.10 3.56
C CYS A 231 -4.88 -0.13 4.43
N HIS A 232 -4.31 1.04 4.75
CA HIS A 232 -3.11 1.18 5.60
C HIS A 232 -3.42 1.19 7.11
N ASN A 233 -4.53 0.57 7.48
CA ASN A 233 -4.88 0.18 8.83
C ASN A 233 -5.52 -1.22 8.75
N GLU A 234 -4.89 -2.20 9.38
CA GLU A 234 -5.33 -3.60 9.39
C GLU A 234 -5.52 -4.07 10.82
N THR A 235 -6.72 -4.56 11.11
CA THR A 235 -7.09 -5.04 12.43
C THR A 235 -7.65 -6.46 12.34
N LEU A 236 -7.27 -7.30 13.28
CA LEU A 236 -7.75 -8.66 13.38
C LEU A 236 -8.98 -8.74 14.30
N ASP A 237 -9.99 -9.46 13.85
CA ASP A 237 -11.08 -9.95 14.68
C ASP A 237 -11.38 -11.44 14.42
N SER A 238 -12.35 -11.99 15.15
CA SER A 238 -12.73 -13.41 15.10
C SER A 238 -13.23 -13.90 13.73
N SER A 239 -13.55 -13.00 12.79
CA SER A 239 -13.98 -13.36 11.45
C SER A 239 -12.83 -13.60 10.46
N MET A 240 -11.60 -13.17 10.78
CA MET A 240 -10.40 -13.39 9.97
C MET A 240 -9.25 -14.07 10.72
N SER A 241 -9.34 -14.25 12.04
CA SER A 241 -8.28 -14.85 12.84
C SER A 241 -8.82 -15.54 14.09
N LEU A 242 -7.91 -16.05 14.93
CA LEU A 242 -8.23 -16.67 16.21
C LEU A 242 -7.99 -15.72 17.41
N VAL A 243 -7.74 -14.42 17.17
CA VAL A 243 -7.57 -13.45 18.26
C VAL A 243 -8.88 -13.33 19.05
N PRO A 244 -8.82 -13.33 20.40
CA PRO A 244 -10.04 -13.33 21.23
C PRO A 244 -10.73 -11.96 21.26
N ASP A 245 -9.94 -10.89 21.24
CA ASP A 245 -10.42 -9.51 21.32
C ASP A 245 -10.55 -8.94 19.90
N PRO A 246 -11.68 -8.30 19.55
CA PRO A 246 -11.81 -7.64 18.26
C PRO A 246 -10.92 -6.40 18.20
N GLY A 247 -10.31 -6.14 17.04
CA GLY A 247 -9.59 -4.90 16.76
C GLY A 247 -8.09 -4.95 17.10
N VAL A 248 -7.48 -6.13 17.18
CA VAL A 248 -6.02 -6.24 17.36
C VAL A 248 -5.31 -5.71 16.12
N ALA A 249 -4.67 -4.55 16.21
CA ALA A 249 -3.94 -3.95 15.09
C ALA A 249 -2.69 -4.78 14.74
N VAL A 250 -2.53 -5.09 13.45
CA VAL A 250 -1.34 -5.76 12.87
C VAL A 250 -0.63 -4.88 11.84
N GLN A 251 -1.34 -3.90 11.29
CA GLN A 251 -0.77 -2.77 10.59
C GLN A 251 -1.50 -1.52 11.05
N ALA A 252 -0.81 -0.62 11.75
CA ALA A 252 -1.43 0.56 12.35
C ALA A 252 -0.97 1.87 11.68
N THR A 253 -0.44 1.82 10.46
CA THR A 253 0.26 2.96 9.83
C THR A 253 -0.54 4.24 9.81
N HIS A 254 -1.84 4.19 9.47
CA HIS A 254 -2.70 5.37 9.53
C HIS A 254 -2.95 5.85 10.95
N ALA A 255 -3.22 4.95 11.90
CA ALA A 255 -3.43 5.31 13.30
C ALA A 255 -2.18 5.99 13.90
N GLU A 256 -1.00 5.42 13.65
CA GLU A 256 0.30 5.98 14.02
C GLU A 256 0.52 7.37 13.43
N TRP A 257 0.16 7.58 12.15
CA TRP A 257 0.24 8.89 11.52
C TRP A 257 -0.76 9.87 12.11
N ARG A 258 -2.00 9.45 12.34
CA ARG A 258 -3.09 10.29 12.85
C ARG A 258 -2.78 10.82 14.25
N GLU A 259 -2.08 10.05 15.07
CA GLU A 259 -1.62 10.45 16.41
C GLU A 259 -0.32 11.26 16.40
N SER A 260 0.26 11.52 15.22
CA SER A 260 1.56 12.15 15.08
C SER A 260 1.51 13.67 14.93
N TRP A 261 2.66 14.30 15.17
CA TRP A 261 2.90 15.71 14.84
C TRP A 261 2.62 16.03 13.35
N TYR A 262 2.77 15.07 12.44
CA TYR A 262 2.56 15.31 11.01
C TYR A 262 1.08 15.53 10.69
N ALA A 263 0.19 14.71 11.25
CA ALA A 263 -1.25 14.90 11.11
C ALA A 263 -1.72 16.22 11.73
N ASP A 264 -1.22 16.55 12.94
CA ASP A 264 -1.52 17.81 13.62
C ASP A 264 -1.11 19.06 12.82
N ASN A 265 -0.13 18.92 11.93
CA ASN A 265 0.38 20.00 11.08
C ASN A 265 -0.10 19.91 9.62
N GLY A 266 -1.13 19.10 9.35
CA GLY A 266 -1.75 18.99 8.03
C GLY A 266 -0.90 18.31 6.97
N ILE A 267 0.15 17.57 7.37
CA ILE A 267 1.01 16.82 6.48
C ILE A 267 0.38 15.43 6.31
N THR A 268 -0.28 15.24 5.17
CA THR A 268 -0.97 13.99 4.85
C THR A 268 -0.04 12.96 4.21
N CYS A 269 -0.48 11.71 4.10
CA CYS A 269 0.23 10.63 3.41
C CYS A 269 0.67 11.05 1.99
N GLN A 270 -0.24 11.69 1.24
CA GLN A 270 -0.02 12.20 -0.11
C GLN A 270 1.08 13.25 -0.16
N THR A 271 1.25 14.04 0.92
CA THR A 271 2.27 15.10 0.96
C THR A 271 3.66 14.51 0.73
N CYS A 272 3.96 13.36 1.33
CA CYS A 272 5.26 12.69 1.18
C CYS A 272 5.24 11.63 0.06
N HIS A 273 4.29 10.69 0.09
CA HIS A 273 4.30 9.50 -0.76
C HIS A 273 3.82 9.76 -2.21
N MET A 274 3.12 10.87 -2.43
CA MET A 274 2.72 11.33 -3.76
C MET A 274 3.44 12.61 -4.17
N ALA A 275 4.56 12.95 -3.53
CA ALA A 275 5.43 14.02 -4.04
C ALA A 275 6.16 13.55 -5.32
N PRO A 276 6.44 14.46 -6.28
CA PRO A 276 7.27 14.13 -7.45
C PRO A 276 8.70 13.68 -7.07
N ASP A 277 9.22 14.25 -5.97
CA ASP A 277 10.46 13.84 -5.31
C ASP A 277 10.19 13.66 -3.80
N PRO A 278 9.84 12.44 -3.37
CA PRO A 278 9.52 12.14 -1.97
C PRO A 278 10.67 12.38 -1.01
N ALA A 279 11.90 12.06 -1.40
CA ALA A 279 13.07 12.25 -0.54
C ALA A 279 13.31 13.74 -0.30
N ALA A 280 13.31 14.56 -1.36
CA ALA A 280 13.45 16.01 -1.21
C ALA A 280 12.28 16.64 -0.44
N GLN A 281 11.06 16.10 -0.58
CA GLN A 281 9.91 16.55 0.20
C GLN A 281 10.09 16.31 1.70
N VAL A 282 10.50 15.10 2.10
CA VAL A 282 10.75 14.77 3.51
C VAL A 282 11.86 15.65 4.09
N MET A 283 12.94 15.88 3.34
CA MET A 283 14.02 16.76 3.78
C MET A 283 13.53 18.21 4.00
N ARG A 284 12.70 18.76 3.11
CA ARG A 284 12.11 20.09 3.32
C ARG A 284 11.24 20.18 4.58
N ILE A 285 10.43 19.15 4.84
CA ILE A 285 9.62 19.07 6.05
C ILE A 285 10.51 19.05 7.30
N ARG A 286 11.60 18.28 7.27
CA ARG A 286 12.59 18.23 8.36
C ARG A 286 13.26 19.58 8.61
N ASP A 287 13.47 20.37 7.55
CA ASP A 287 14.01 21.73 7.62
C ASP A 287 12.95 22.79 8.00
N GLY A 288 11.70 22.38 8.21
CA GLY A 288 10.58 23.23 8.66
C GLY A 288 9.70 23.80 7.55
N ASP A 289 9.93 23.47 6.28
CA ASP A 289 9.05 23.85 5.16
C ASP A 289 7.96 22.80 4.96
N LEU A 290 6.76 23.09 5.49
CA LEU A 290 5.64 22.15 5.53
C LEU A 290 4.72 22.25 4.29
N ARG A 291 5.12 22.99 3.26
CA ARG A 291 4.28 23.18 2.06
C ARG A 291 4.12 21.86 1.31
N ALA A 292 2.85 21.53 1.01
CA ALA A 292 2.50 20.44 0.12
C ALA A 292 3.08 20.65 -1.30
N PRO A 293 3.43 19.57 -2.02
CA PRO A 293 3.90 19.70 -3.39
C PRO A 293 2.81 20.27 -4.30
N ALA A 294 3.21 21.07 -5.29
CA ALA A 294 2.29 21.70 -6.24
C ALA A 294 1.63 20.71 -7.22
N THR A 295 2.25 19.54 -7.39
CA THR A 295 1.78 18.45 -8.26
C THR A 295 1.92 17.14 -7.51
N VAL A 296 1.05 16.18 -7.81
CA VAL A 296 1.10 14.84 -7.24
C VAL A 296 1.69 13.84 -8.22
N SER A 297 2.29 12.78 -7.69
CA SER A 297 2.80 11.62 -8.42
C SER A 297 2.06 10.35 -7.99
N HIS A 298 1.87 9.42 -8.93
CA HIS A 298 1.23 8.12 -8.70
C HIS A 298 2.25 7.00 -8.53
N ARG A 299 3.49 7.32 -8.15
CA ARG A 299 4.51 6.32 -7.83
C ARG A 299 4.29 5.67 -6.47
N PHE A 300 3.69 6.37 -5.51
CA PHE A 300 3.42 5.85 -4.15
C PHE A 300 4.65 5.24 -3.50
N ILE A 301 5.75 6.01 -3.43
CA ILE A 301 7.06 5.50 -2.97
C ILE A 301 6.94 4.99 -1.53
N GLY A 302 7.31 3.73 -1.32
CA GLY A 302 7.26 3.05 -0.02
C GLY A 302 8.62 2.50 0.38
N SER A 303 8.62 1.33 1.02
CA SER A 303 9.85 0.65 1.48
C SER A 303 10.28 -0.55 0.65
N ASN A 304 9.49 -0.95 -0.36
CA ASN A 304 9.76 -2.14 -1.16
C ASN A 304 10.72 -1.82 -2.30
N TRP A 305 12.01 -1.99 -2.04
CA TRP A 305 13.06 -1.84 -3.06
C TRP A 305 13.30 -3.13 -3.86
N LEU A 306 12.96 -4.31 -3.31
CA LEU A 306 13.21 -5.61 -3.95
C LEU A 306 12.37 -5.81 -5.21
N LEU A 307 11.06 -5.55 -5.13
CA LEU A 307 10.14 -5.66 -6.27
C LEU A 307 10.31 -4.51 -7.27
N THR A 308 11.37 -3.72 -7.14
CA THR A 308 11.79 -2.70 -8.10
C THR A 308 13.24 -2.91 -8.54
N ASP A 309 13.93 -3.92 -8.01
CA ASP A 309 15.35 -4.13 -8.27
C ASP A 309 15.58 -4.68 -9.68
N THR A 310 15.95 -3.78 -10.59
CA THR A 310 16.23 -4.12 -11.99
C THR A 310 17.41 -5.09 -12.16
N ALA A 311 18.26 -5.27 -11.14
CA ALA A 311 19.34 -6.26 -11.19
C ALA A 311 18.83 -7.71 -11.23
N LEU A 312 17.57 -7.95 -10.83
CA LEU A 312 16.91 -9.27 -10.91
C LEU A 312 16.56 -9.69 -12.34
N GLY A 313 16.63 -8.78 -13.32
CA GLY A 313 16.33 -9.06 -14.73
C GLY A 313 14.94 -9.67 -14.92
N ASP A 314 14.83 -10.75 -15.69
CA ASP A 314 13.56 -11.43 -15.95
C ASP A 314 12.87 -11.97 -14.69
N SER A 315 13.64 -12.25 -13.62
CA SER A 315 13.08 -12.70 -12.34
C SER A 315 12.21 -11.63 -11.70
N LEU A 316 12.51 -10.33 -11.93
CA LEU A 316 11.68 -9.24 -11.42
C LEU A 316 10.27 -9.30 -12.00
N MET A 317 10.16 -9.54 -13.31
CA MET A 317 8.86 -9.67 -13.98
C MET A 317 8.06 -10.84 -13.42
N ILE A 318 8.72 -11.97 -13.15
CA ILE A 318 8.08 -13.15 -12.53
C ILE A 318 7.59 -12.81 -11.13
N LEU A 319 8.43 -12.19 -10.30
CA LEU A 319 8.10 -11.81 -8.93
C LEU A 319 6.97 -10.79 -8.84
N ARG A 320 6.87 -9.87 -9.82
CA ARG A 320 5.81 -8.86 -9.90
C ARG A 320 4.49 -9.38 -10.51
N GLY A 321 4.39 -10.66 -10.86
CA GLY A 321 3.14 -11.25 -11.38
C GLY A 321 2.99 -11.27 -12.90
N GLY A 322 4.01 -10.85 -13.65
CA GLY A 322 3.96 -10.77 -15.11
C GLY A 322 3.60 -9.37 -15.63
N PHE A 323 3.10 -9.31 -16.86
CA PHE A 323 2.84 -8.05 -17.56
C PHE A 323 1.49 -7.44 -17.16
N LEU A 324 1.51 -6.16 -16.81
CA LEU A 324 0.31 -5.35 -16.66
C LEU A 324 -0.28 -4.99 -18.03
N PRO A 325 -1.61 -4.90 -18.17
CA PRO A 325 -2.24 -4.36 -19.37
C PRO A 325 -1.65 -3.01 -19.77
N GLY A 326 -1.29 -2.85 -21.05
CA GLY A 326 -0.72 -1.60 -21.56
C GLY A 326 0.74 -1.32 -21.16
N VAL A 327 1.43 -2.27 -20.50
CA VAL A 327 2.84 -2.15 -20.11
C VAL A 327 3.68 -3.18 -20.85
N ASP A 328 4.53 -2.71 -21.77
CA ASP A 328 5.55 -3.57 -22.39
C ASP A 328 6.81 -3.68 -21.52
N ALA A 329 7.75 -4.54 -21.93
CA ALA A 329 8.99 -4.77 -21.20
C ALA A 329 9.87 -3.51 -21.07
N ALA A 330 9.85 -2.61 -22.06
CA ALA A 330 10.65 -1.40 -22.02
C ALA A 330 10.10 -0.40 -21.00
N LEU A 331 8.77 -0.18 -21.03
CA LEU A 331 8.07 0.64 -20.05
C LEU A 331 8.18 0.05 -18.64
N GLY A 332 8.01 -1.26 -18.49
CA GLY A 332 8.17 -1.95 -17.21
C GLY A 332 9.56 -1.75 -16.59
N ASN A 333 10.62 -1.94 -17.38
CA ASN A 333 12.00 -1.74 -16.90
C ASN A 333 12.28 -0.28 -16.54
N MET A 334 11.82 0.68 -17.35
CA MET A 334 12.00 2.11 -17.07
C MET A 334 11.30 2.54 -15.77
N THR A 335 10.05 2.11 -15.58
CA THR A 335 9.25 2.49 -14.41
C THR A 335 9.75 1.83 -13.13
N ALA A 336 10.16 0.55 -13.19
CA ALA A 336 10.83 -0.13 -12.08
C ALA A 336 12.16 0.55 -11.69
N GLY A 337 12.99 0.94 -12.65
CA GLY A 337 14.24 1.66 -12.38
C GLY A 337 14.00 3.02 -11.71
N ALA A 338 13.02 3.79 -12.19
CA ALA A 338 12.66 5.06 -11.56
C ALA A 338 12.14 4.88 -10.12
N GLN A 339 11.35 3.83 -9.89
CA GLN A 339 10.85 3.44 -8.57
C GLN A 339 11.96 3.05 -7.60
N LEU A 340 12.92 2.25 -8.05
CA LEU A 340 14.05 1.81 -7.24
C LEU A 340 14.88 3.00 -6.74
N GLU A 341 15.25 3.90 -7.65
CA GLU A 341 16.06 5.08 -7.30
C GLU A 341 15.35 5.96 -6.27
N GLN A 342 14.06 6.25 -6.49
CA GLN A 342 13.29 7.04 -5.53
C GLN A 342 13.09 6.32 -4.19
N THR A 343 12.84 5.01 -4.19
CA THR A 343 12.67 4.21 -2.97
C THR A 343 13.95 4.22 -2.13
N ARG A 344 15.12 4.04 -2.75
CA ARG A 344 16.42 4.07 -2.06
C ARG A 344 16.72 5.44 -1.46
N ALA A 345 16.46 6.52 -2.22
CA ALA A 345 16.62 7.87 -1.72
C ALA A 345 15.66 8.16 -0.55
N PHE A 346 14.40 7.75 -0.68
CA PHE A 346 13.37 7.96 0.32
C PHE A 346 13.66 7.25 1.65
N LEU A 347 14.05 5.97 1.60
CA LEU A 347 14.39 5.18 2.79
C LEU A 347 15.51 5.81 3.63
N ARG A 348 16.51 6.41 2.98
CA ARG A 348 17.62 7.11 3.67
C ARG A 348 17.20 8.39 4.39
N THR A 349 16.01 8.92 4.11
CA THR A 349 15.49 10.10 4.82
C THR A 349 14.80 9.76 6.14
N ALA A 350 14.45 8.48 6.34
CA ALA A 350 13.57 8.04 7.42
C ALA A 350 14.25 8.03 8.79
N ALA A 351 15.50 7.56 8.85
CA ALA A 351 16.17 7.23 10.11
C ALA A 351 17.41 8.09 10.39
N GLY A 352 17.83 8.10 11.65
CA GLY A 352 19.13 8.63 12.09
C GLY A 352 19.75 7.75 13.18
N LEU A 353 21.07 7.87 13.33
CA LEU A 353 21.85 7.25 14.40
C LEU A 353 22.71 8.30 15.09
N GLU A 354 22.78 8.23 16.42
CA GLU A 354 23.63 9.10 17.22
C GLU A 354 24.27 8.33 18.39
N LEU A 355 25.58 8.48 18.58
CA LEU A 355 26.27 8.00 19.78
C LEU A 355 26.08 9.04 20.90
N ARG A 356 25.16 8.77 21.82
CA ARG A 356 24.82 9.66 22.95
C ARG A 356 25.85 9.60 24.07
N GLU A 357 26.39 8.42 24.32
CA GLU A 357 27.39 8.19 25.36
C GLU A 357 28.39 7.14 24.91
N SER A 358 29.66 7.38 25.23
CA SER A 358 30.73 6.38 25.18
C SER A 358 31.59 6.55 26.41
N ARG A 359 31.59 5.54 27.30
CA ARG A 359 32.37 5.55 28.53
C ARG A 359 33.15 4.25 28.64
N LEU A 360 34.46 4.37 28.78
CA LEU A 360 35.34 3.25 29.11
C LEU A 360 35.57 3.25 30.62
N ASP A 361 35.42 2.11 31.27
CA ASP A 361 35.83 1.90 32.65
C ASP A 361 36.36 0.47 32.88
N ALA A 362 36.65 0.12 34.13
CA ALA A 362 37.23 -1.17 34.47
C ALA A 362 36.34 -2.39 34.14
N ALA A 363 35.03 -2.20 33.94
CA ALA A 363 34.11 -3.26 33.54
C ALA A 363 34.03 -3.44 32.01
N GLY A 364 34.48 -2.45 31.23
CA GLY A 364 34.48 -2.47 29.78
C GLY A 364 34.03 -1.16 29.16
N LEU A 365 33.54 -1.24 27.92
CA LEU A 365 33.03 -0.11 27.16
C LEU A 365 31.50 -0.04 27.23
N HIS A 366 30.99 1.08 27.69
CA HIS A 366 29.57 1.41 27.80
C HIS A 366 29.17 2.38 26.69
N LEU A 367 28.17 2.01 25.89
CA LEU A 367 27.67 2.81 24.79
C LEU A 367 26.17 3.05 24.93
N HIS A 368 25.72 4.25 24.59
CA HIS A 368 24.32 4.57 24.37
C HIS A 368 24.15 5.04 22.92
N ILE A 369 23.45 4.23 22.11
CA ILE A 369 23.21 4.53 20.69
C ILE A 369 21.74 4.90 20.54
N ALA A 370 21.45 6.13 20.14
CA ALA A 370 20.11 6.56 19.79
C ALA A 370 19.78 6.17 18.35
N VAL A 371 18.65 5.48 18.17
CA VAL A 371 18.01 5.22 16.89
C VAL A 371 16.84 6.18 16.74
N GLN A 372 16.82 6.98 15.69
CA GLN A 372 15.91 8.12 15.55
C GLN A 372 14.97 7.94 14.36
N ASN A 373 13.70 8.26 14.54
CA ASN A 373 12.75 8.43 13.45
C ASN A 373 12.72 9.92 13.05
N LEU A 374 13.44 10.26 11.99
CA LEU A 374 13.65 11.65 11.55
C LEU A 374 12.69 12.08 10.43
N GLY A 375 12.24 11.13 9.61
CA GLY A 375 11.52 11.44 8.37
C GLY A 375 10.18 10.71 8.19
N ALA A 376 9.90 9.66 8.97
CA ALA A 376 8.65 8.93 8.82
C ALA A 376 7.53 9.58 9.66
N GLY A 377 6.40 9.83 9.00
CA GLY A 377 5.20 10.39 9.63
C GLY A 377 4.38 9.38 10.44
N HIS A 378 4.84 8.14 10.53
CA HIS A 378 4.28 6.99 11.24
C HIS A 378 5.45 6.26 11.97
N ASN A 379 5.20 5.14 12.64
CA ASN A 379 6.27 4.42 13.33
C ASN A 379 7.35 3.91 12.37
N LEU A 380 8.55 3.67 12.89
CA LEU A 380 9.70 3.18 12.13
C LEU A 380 10.23 1.87 12.75
N PRO A 381 10.06 0.70 12.09
CA PRO A 381 9.24 0.48 10.90
C PRO A 381 7.73 0.53 11.22
N THR A 382 6.91 0.68 10.19
CA THR A 382 5.43 0.55 10.24
C THR A 382 4.96 -0.55 9.29
N GLY A 383 3.65 -0.80 9.25
CA GLY A 383 2.99 -1.78 8.38
C GLY A 383 2.98 -3.15 9.02
N VAL A 384 2.82 -4.20 8.21
CA VAL A 384 2.78 -5.57 8.70
C VAL A 384 4.16 -6.01 9.21
N GLY A 385 4.36 -5.97 10.53
CA GLY A 385 5.67 -6.13 11.18
C GLY A 385 6.15 -7.57 11.38
N ASP A 386 5.32 -8.56 11.06
CA ASP A 386 5.66 -9.99 11.16
C ASP A 386 6.47 -10.50 9.95
N GLN A 387 6.39 -9.77 8.84
CA GLN A 387 7.08 -10.07 7.58
C GLN A 387 8.44 -9.36 7.45
N LYS A 388 8.60 -8.19 8.09
CA LYS A 388 9.72 -7.26 7.87
C LYS A 388 10.18 -6.65 9.19
N TYR A 389 11.43 -6.19 9.25
CA TYR A 389 11.99 -5.68 10.50
C TYR A 389 13.15 -4.70 10.28
N MET A 390 13.46 -3.95 11.34
CA MET A 390 14.75 -3.27 11.46
C MET A 390 15.65 -3.99 12.46
N GLU A 391 16.94 -3.95 12.23
CA GLU A 391 17.97 -4.50 13.11
C GLU A 391 19.10 -3.48 13.29
N LEU A 392 19.57 -3.32 14.53
CA LEU A 392 20.76 -2.52 14.83
C LEU A 392 22.00 -3.42 14.80
N GLU A 393 22.85 -3.22 13.80
CA GLU A 393 24.18 -3.80 13.73
C GLU A 393 25.17 -2.89 14.47
N VAL A 394 25.93 -3.47 15.40
CA VAL A 394 27.00 -2.78 16.15
C VAL A 394 28.26 -3.62 16.07
N VAL A 395 29.33 -3.05 15.52
CA VAL A 395 30.63 -3.69 15.39
C VAL A 395 31.68 -2.82 16.06
N LEU A 396 32.46 -3.40 16.96
CA LEU A 396 33.57 -2.74 17.63
C LEU A 396 34.88 -3.41 17.22
N ARG A 397 35.86 -2.60 16.82
CA ARG A 397 37.21 -3.04 16.48
C ARG A 397 38.26 -2.35 17.34
N ASP A 398 39.31 -3.06 17.70
CA ASP A 398 40.48 -2.49 18.39
C ASP A 398 41.40 -1.72 17.43
N ALA A 399 42.49 -1.14 17.96
CA ALA A 399 43.46 -0.37 17.16
C ALA A 399 44.17 -1.19 16.07
N ALA A 400 44.20 -2.53 16.20
CA ALA A 400 44.76 -3.44 15.20
C ALA A 400 43.73 -3.84 14.12
N GLY A 401 42.48 -3.37 14.24
CA GLY A 401 41.37 -3.71 13.36
C GLY A 401 40.70 -5.04 13.67
N ARG A 402 41.08 -5.70 14.77
CA ARG A 402 40.46 -6.96 15.20
C ARG A 402 39.06 -6.66 15.74
N GLU A 403 38.07 -7.42 15.27
CA GLU A 403 36.70 -7.35 15.79
C GLU A 403 36.65 -7.92 17.21
N ILE A 404 36.21 -7.10 18.16
CA ILE A 404 36.15 -7.45 19.58
C ILE A 404 34.71 -7.60 20.07
N PHE A 405 33.75 -7.01 19.35
CA PHE A 405 32.33 -7.15 19.62
C PHE A 405 31.51 -7.03 18.34
N ARG A 406 30.43 -7.82 18.27
CA ARG A 406 29.37 -7.72 17.27
C ARG A 406 28.02 -7.96 17.90
N SER A 407 27.02 -7.18 17.51
CA SER A 407 25.60 -7.44 17.72
C SER A 407 24.88 -7.21 16.40
N GLY A 408 24.06 -8.17 15.96
CA GLY A 408 23.39 -8.09 14.64
C GLY A 408 24.33 -8.27 13.44
N GLY A 409 23.79 -8.07 12.25
CA GLY A 409 24.50 -8.17 10.97
C GLY A 409 24.57 -9.57 10.36
N ASP A 410 24.40 -10.64 11.16
CA ASP A 410 24.42 -12.04 10.72
C ASP A 410 23.17 -12.80 11.16
N GLU A 411 22.58 -13.59 10.26
CA GLU A 411 21.48 -14.52 10.58
C GLU A 411 21.89 -15.65 11.55
N GLN A 412 23.19 -15.98 11.57
CA GLN A 412 23.80 -17.01 12.41
C GLN A 412 24.84 -16.42 13.36
N GLY A 413 24.58 -15.21 13.89
CA GLY A 413 25.48 -14.56 14.83
C GLY A 413 25.90 -15.50 15.99
N PRO A 414 27.13 -15.35 16.52
CA PRO A 414 27.63 -16.22 17.58
C PRO A 414 26.68 -16.22 18.80
N GLU A 415 26.58 -17.38 19.46
CA GLU A 415 25.78 -17.56 20.67
C GLU A 415 26.08 -16.44 21.69
N GLY A 416 25.07 -15.64 22.04
CA GLY A 416 25.16 -14.66 23.12
C GLY A 416 25.07 -13.17 22.72
N SER A 417 25.11 -12.82 21.43
CA SER A 417 24.81 -11.44 20.98
C SER A 417 23.35 -11.32 20.54
N ALA A 418 22.45 -10.91 21.45
CA ALA A 418 21.07 -10.67 21.05
C ALA A 418 21.03 -9.43 20.12
N ALA A 419 20.72 -9.64 18.85
CA ALA A 419 20.48 -8.54 17.91
C ALA A 419 19.28 -7.71 18.38
N VAL A 420 19.41 -6.39 18.34
CA VAL A 420 18.31 -5.49 18.69
C VAL A 420 17.42 -5.32 17.46
N ARG A 421 16.17 -5.78 17.57
CA ARG A 421 15.22 -5.84 16.45
C ARG A 421 13.89 -5.18 16.79
N TRP A 422 13.40 -4.38 15.85
CA TRP A 422 12.04 -3.83 15.83
C TRP A 422 11.19 -4.68 14.89
N MET A 423 10.36 -5.53 15.49
CA MET A 423 9.68 -6.63 14.82
C MET A 423 8.42 -7.02 15.61
N GLU A 424 7.40 -7.43 14.86
CA GLU A 424 6.19 -8.07 15.34
C GLU A 424 6.22 -9.57 15.00
N GLU A 425 5.46 -10.40 15.70
CA GLU A 425 5.34 -11.83 15.46
C GLU A 425 3.89 -12.27 15.63
N PHE A 426 3.37 -13.00 14.64
CA PHE A 426 2.11 -13.72 14.78
C PHE A 426 2.33 -15.03 15.54
N VAL A 427 1.38 -15.36 16.41
CA VAL A 427 1.48 -16.52 17.30
C VAL A 427 0.21 -17.36 17.24
N ASP A 428 0.37 -18.68 17.11
CA ASP A 428 -0.75 -19.63 17.06
C ASP A 428 -1.35 -19.90 18.45
N SER A 429 -2.48 -20.62 18.49
CA SER A 429 -3.17 -21.01 19.73
C SER A 429 -2.34 -21.87 20.71
N ARG A 430 -1.17 -22.37 20.30
CA ARG A 430 -0.23 -23.11 21.14
C ARG A 430 0.95 -22.26 21.59
N GLY A 431 0.96 -20.97 21.27
CA GLY A 431 2.04 -20.05 21.64
C GLY A 431 3.27 -20.12 20.73
N ARG A 432 3.15 -20.74 19.54
CA ARG A 432 4.27 -20.87 18.57
C ARG A 432 4.21 -19.76 17.53
N VAL A 433 5.37 -19.23 17.15
CA VAL A 433 5.50 -18.21 16.09
C VAL A 433 5.04 -18.78 14.74
N ILE A 434 4.34 -17.95 13.97
CA ILE A 434 3.87 -18.20 12.60
C ILE A 434 4.82 -17.41 11.67
N PRO A 435 5.78 -18.07 11.00
CA PRO A 435 6.77 -17.37 10.18
C PRO A 435 6.31 -17.07 8.75
N ASP A 436 5.18 -17.63 8.35
CA ASP A 436 4.63 -17.69 6.99
C ASP A 436 3.44 -16.75 6.76
N HIS A 437 3.18 -15.83 7.71
CA HIS A 437 2.11 -14.83 7.66
C HIS A 437 0.69 -15.43 7.47
N ILE A 438 0.31 -16.33 8.38
CA ILE A 438 -0.98 -17.02 8.34
C ILE A 438 -1.99 -16.38 9.31
N THR A 439 -2.63 -15.31 8.85
CA THR A 439 -3.64 -14.52 9.59
C THR A 439 -4.74 -15.37 10.20
N PHE A 440 -5.28 -16.33 9.43
CA PHE A 440 -6.41 -17.17 9.89
C PHE A 440 -6.03 -18.19 10.98
N ARG A 441 -4.75 -18.29 11.34
CA ARG A 441 -4.26 -19.12 12.47
C ARG A 441 -3.69 -18.27 13.61
N THR A 442 -3.58 -16.97 13.44
CA THR A 442 -3.08 -16.03 14.45
C THR A 442 -4.05 -15.95 15.62
N ALA A 443 -3.57 -16.30 16.80
CA ALA A 443 -4.32 -16.21 18.06
C ALA A 443 -3.82 -15.03 18.94
N ALA A 444 -2.60 -14.55 18.70
CA ALA A 444 -2.06 -13.37 19.34
C ALA A 444 -0.97 -12.75 18.47
N VAL A 445 -0.73 -11.46 18.70
CA VAL A 445 0.36 -10.69 18.10
C VAL A 445 1.34 -10.32 19.23
N ARG A 446 2.63 -10.47 19.00
CA ARG A 446 3.70 -10.15 19.96
C ARG A 446 4.70 -9.21 19.33
N TRP A 447 5.23 -8.27 20.10
CA TRP A 447 6.28 -7.38 19.64
C TRP A 447 7.59 -7.74 20.32
N THR A 448 8.65 -7.93 19.53
CA THR A 448 10.02 -7.97 20.05
C THR A 448 10.40 -6.57 20.55
N ARG A 449 10.18 -5.56 19.69
CA ARG A 449 10.17 -4.13 20.02
C ARG A 449 9.19 -3.42 19.09
N HIS A 450 8.43 -2.48 19.63
CA HIS A 450 7.52 -1.63 18.85
C HIS A 450 8.32 -0.62 18.02
N GLY A 451 7.85 -0.29 16.82
CA GLY A 451 8.47 0.73 15.97
C GLY A 451 8.60 2.08 16.66
N ILE A 452 9.60 2.85 16.26
CA ILE A 452 9.95 4.14 16.87
C ILE A 452 8.94 5.20 16.39
N PRO A 453 8.21 5.89 17.29
CA PRO A 453 7.21 6.88 16.91
C PRO A 453 7.75 8.04 16.07
N PRO A 454 6.90 8.74 15.30
CA PRO A 454 7.29 9.92 14.53
C PRO A 454 8.02 10.96 15.37
N ARG A 455 9.19 11.42 14.90
CA ARG A 455 10.08 12.35 15.65
C ARG A 455 10.57 11.83 17.00
N GLY A 456 10.37 10.54 17.26
CA GLY A 456 10.86 9.85 18.46
C GLY A 456 12.25 9.27 18.27
N GLU A 457 12.80 8.79 19.38
CA GLU A 457 14.04 8.03 19.40
C GLU A 457 13.99 6.94 20.46
N GLU A 458 14.75 5.88 20.24
CA GLU A 458 15.02 4.85 21.24
C GLU A 458 16.53 4.78 21.49
N VAL A 459 16.94 4.87 22.76
CA VAL A 459 18.34 4.77 23.17
C VAL A 459 18.64 3.34 23.58
N VAL A 460 19.52 2.69 22.84
CA VAL A 460 19.91 1.29 23.05
C VAL A 460 21.25 1.24 23.80
N PRO A 461 21.28 0.66 25.01
CA PRO A 461 22.52 0.48 25.76
C PRO A 461 23.29 -0.77 25.31
N TYR A 462 24.62 -0.64 25.28
CA TYR A 462 25.55 -1.75 25.10
C TYR A 462 26.64 -1.70 26.17
N ASP A 463 26.74 -2.77 26.94
CA ASP A 463 27.82 -3.00 27.90
C ASP A 463 28.75 -4.08 27.33
N ILE A 464 29.93 -3.66 26.86
CA ILE A 464 30.86 -4.51 26.11
C ILE A 464 32.07 -4.81 26.99
N ALA A 465 32.18 -6.06 27.43
CA ALA A 465 33.39 -6.54 28.10
C ALA A 465 34.56 -6.56 27.09
N LEU A 466 35.67 -5.96 27.47
CA LEU A 466 36.87 -5.89 26.64
C LEU A 466 37.88 -6.96 27.08
N PRO A 467 38.44 -7.77 26.16
CA PRO A 467 39.56 -8.65 26.48
C PRO A 467 40.78 -7.88 27.00
N ASP A 468 41.53 -8.47 27.93
CA ASP A 468 42.71 -7.84 28.56
C ASP A 468 43.80 -7.41 27.55
N ASP A 469 43.83 -8.02 26.36
CA ASP A 469 44.80 -7.74 25.30
C ASP A 469 44.34 -6.65 24.31
N THR A 470 43.18 -6.03 24.54
CA THR A 470 42.65 -4.99 23.66
C THR A 470 43.17 -3.62 24.07
N ALA A 471 43.63 -2.86 23.06
CA ALA A 471 44.03 -1.48 23.22
C ALA A 471 43.26 -0.59 22.25
N GLY A 472 42.83 0.56 22.74
CA GLY A 472 42.24 1.59 21.90
C GLY A 472 43.29 2.32 21.04
N PRO A 473 42.87 3.27 20.19
CA PRO A 473 41.48 3.70 20.02
C PRO A 473 40.60 2.60 19.41
N PHE A 474 39.33 2.58 19.80
CA PHE A 474 38.35 1.66 19.26
C PHE A 474 37.60 2.30 18.09
N THR A 475 37.35 1.52 17.05
CA THR A 475 36.48 1.93 15.95
C THR A 475 35.12 1.29 16.16
N LEU A 476 34.09 2.13 16.32
CA LEU A 476 32.70 1.74 16.41
C LEU A 476 32.04 1.97 15.06
N GLU A 477 31.46 0.93 14.49
CA GLU A 477 30.61 0.97 13.30
C GLU A 477 29.20 0.54 13.71
N VAL A 478 28.21 1.39 13.42
CA VAL A 478 26.81 1.14 13.72
C VAL A 478 26.00 1.31 12.45
N ARG A 479 25.14 0.35 12.14
CA ARG A 479 24.26 0.39 10.97
C ARG A 479 22.84 0.02 11.39
N LEU A 480 21.88 0.84 11.00
CA LEU A 480 20.46 0.51 11.12
C LEU A 480 20.04 -0.18 9.83
N LEU A 481 19.84 -1.48 9.90
CA LEU A 481 19.52 -2.34 8.78
C LEU A 481 18.01 -2.55 8.70
N TYR A 482 17.43 -2.47 7.51
CA TYR A 482 16.04 -2.79 7.24
C TYR A 482 15.96 -4.02 6.35
N ARG A 483 15.13 -4.97 6.75
CA ARG A 483 14.82 -6.17 5.97
C ARG A 483 13.37 -6.14 5.53
N LEU A 484 13.18 -6.20 4.23
CA LEU A 484 11.86 -6.12 3.60
C LEU A 484 11.00 -7.38 3.80
N ALA A 485 11.64 -8.55 3.81
CA ALA A 485 10.96 -9.82 3.95
C ALA A 485 11.88 -10.80 4.69
N ARG A 486 11.31 -11.56 5.62
CA ARG A 486 12.00 -12.63 6.31
C ARG A 486 12.31 -13.80 5.36
N PRO A 487 13.49 -14.43 5.46
CA PRO A 487 13.80 -15.62 4.67
C PRO A 487 12.78 -16.75 4.86
N GLU A 488 12.25 -16.91 6.09
CA GLU A 488 11.29 -17.97 6.39
C GLU A 488 9.95 -17.76 5.71
N LEU A 489 9.51 -16.49 5.54
CA LEU A 489 8.28 -16.14 4.83
C LEU A 489 8.39 -16.62 3.37
N ILE A 490 9.48 -16.23 2.71
CA ILE A 490 9.76 -16.58 1.33
C ILE A 490 9.91 -18.09 1.16
N LEU A 491 10.68 -18.74 2.05
CA LEU A 491 10.91 -20.18 1.95
C LEU A 491 9.62 -20.98 2.17
N SER A 492 8.78 -20.55 3.12
CA SER A 492 7.54 -21.26 3.44
C SER A 492 6.51 -21.12 2.33
N ASN A 493 6.33 -19.91 1.78
CA ASN A 493 5.28 -19.64 0.79
C ASN A 493 5.73 -19.95 -0.65
N LEU A 494 6.96 -19.59 -1.04
CA LEU A 494 7.46 -19.83 -2.42
C LEU A 494 8.23 -21.14 -2.59
N HIS A 495 8.52 -21.87 -1.50
CA HIS A 495 9.35 -23.08 -1.53
C HIS A 495 10.71 -22.91 -2.20
N MET A 496 11.25 -21.69 -2.16
CA MET A 496 12.53 -21.33 -2.74
C MET A 496 13.32 -20.42 -1.79
N ARG A 497 14.65 -20.41 -1.94
CA ARG A 497 15.50 -19.45 -1.24
C ARG A 497 15.74 -18.25 -2.13
N VAL A 498 15.28 -17.08 -1.69
CA VAL A 498 15.65 -15.79 -2.27
C VAL A 498 16.49 -15.06 -1.24
N ASP A 499 17.67 -14.59 -1.67
CA ASP A 499 18.46 -13.70 -0.83
C ASP A 499 17.80 -12.32 -0.81
N VAL A 500 17.33 -11.92 0.37
CA VAL A 500 16.79 -10.58 0.62
C VAL A 500 17.81 -9.85 1.49
N PRO A 501 18.74 -9.10 0.87
CA PRO A 501 19.76 -8.39 1.62
C PRO A 501 19.15 -7.27 2.46
N PHE A 502 19.91 -6.81 3.44
CA PHE A 502 19.53 -5.64 4.21
C PHE A 502 19.72 -4.35 3.41
N PHE A 503 18.84 -3.39 3.65
CA PHE A 503 19.04 -2.00 3.25
C PHE A 503 19.52 -1.18 4.47
N ALA A 504 20.65 -0.49 4.37
CA ALA A 504 21.10 0.40 5.43
C ALA A 504 20.31 1.71 5.42
N LEU A 505 19.47 1.92 6.44
CA LEU A 505 18.67 3.14 6.61
C LEU A 505 19.54 4.30 7.10
N ALA A 506 20.46 4.02 8.02
CA ALA A 506 21.40 4.98 8.59
C ALA A 506 22.69 4.25 9.00
N GLU A 507 23.81 4.98 8.96
CA GLU A 507 25.12 4.47 9.32
C GLU A 507 25.86 5.51 10.17
N LEU A 508 26.63 5.05 11.15
CA LEU A 508 27.43 5.87 12.05
C LEU A 508 28.78 5.20 12.26
N THR A 509 29.86 5.96 12.10
CA THR A 509 31.21 5.53 12.48
C THR A 509 31.77 6.51 13.49
N ALA A 510 32.31 5.98 14.59
CA ALA A 510 32.93 6.79 15.64
C ALA A 510 34.26 6.17 16.07
N THR A 511 35.21 7.03 16.42
CA THR A 511 36.45 6.63 17.10
C THR A 511 36.33 6.94 18.57
N ILE A 512 36.44 5.90 19.40
CA ILE A 512 36.39 6.02 20.85
C ILE A 512 37.83 5.95 21.35
N ALA A 513 38.25 6.97 22.10
CA ALA A 513 39.57 6.96 22.70
C ALA A 513 39.70 5.74 23.63
N GLY A 514 40.81 5.00 23.50
CA GLY A 514 41.24 4.15 24.60
C GLY A 514 41.70 5.04 25.75
N ASP A 515 41.66 4.54 26.98
CA ASP A 515 42.28 5.24 28.09
C ASP A 515 43.72 5.62 27.71
N GLY A 516 44.05 6.89 27.97
CA GLY A 516 45.31 7.49 27.57
C GLY A 516 46.52 6.73 28.11
N ALA A 517 47.60 6.83 27.33
CA ALA A 517 48.96 6.52 27.72
C ALA A 517 49.35 7.03 29.12
#